data_AF-A0A8T6J2R8-F1
#
_entry.id   AF-A0A8T6J2R8-F1
#
_cell.length_a   1.000
_cell.length_b   1.000
_cell.length_c   1.000
_cell.angle_alpha   90.00
_cell.angle_beta   90.00
_cell.angle_gamma   90.00
#
_symmetry.space_group_name_H-M   'P 1'
#
loop_
_entity.id
_entity.type
_entity.pdbx_description
1 polymer ?
#
loop_
_entity_poly.entity_id
_entity_poly.type
_entity_poly.pdbx_seq_one_letter_code
_entity_poly.pdbx_strand_id
1 'polypeptide(L)'
;MTTSVRGGPPLENIRVVDLSRVFAMPFAGANLADLGAEVIKIDTCQAQFMETTRTITGPFPDNEPGALWWEQGGTFQTLNRGKRSLT
;
A
#
# COMPACT_ATOMS: atom_id res chain seq x y z
N MET A 1 1.13 -1.71 41.22
CA MET A 1 1.36 -0.88 40.02
C MET A 1 1.99 -1.76 38.96
N THR A 2 1.21 -2.19 37.96
CA THR A 2 1.74 -2.93 36.81
C THR A 2 2.23 -1.92 35.78
N THR A 3 3.54 -1.87 35.55
CA THR A 3 4.12 -1.08 34.47
C THR A 3 3.74 -1.72 33.14
N SER A 4 2.79 -1.11 32.43
CA SER A 4 2.55 -1.41 31.01
C SER A 4 3.80 -1.01 30.24
N VAL A 5 4.58 -2.00 29.79
CA VAL A 5 5.58 -1.77 28.75
C VAL A 5 4.79 -1.45 27.49
N ARG A 6 4.79 -0.19 27.06
CA ARG A 6 4.36 0.14 25.70
C ARG A 6 5.45 -0.39 24.77
N GLY A 7 5.30 -1.64 24.35
CA GLY A 7 6.10 -2.20 23.26
C GLY A 7 5.83 -1.41 21.98
N GLY A 8 6.85 -1.24 21.14
CA GLY A 8 6.71 -0.68 19.81
C GLY A 8 5.74 -1.49 18.93
N PRO A 9 5.47 -1.05 17.70
CA PRO A 9 4.65 -1.79 16.76
C PRO A 9 5.12 -3.25 16.63
N PRO A 10 4.21 -4.23 16.55
CA PRO A 10 4.57 -5.65 16.61
C PRO A 10 5.48 -6.12 15.46
N LEU A 11 5.55 -5.39 14.34
CA LEU A 11 6.43 -5.69 13.22
C LEU A 11 7.52 -4.63 13.00
N GLU A 12 7.85 -3.86 14.04
CA GLU A 12 8.97 -2.92 13.99
C GLU A 12 10.27 -3.63 13.55
N ASN A 13 11.06 -2.96 12.70
CA ASN A 13 12.30 -3.48 12.09
C ASN A 13 12.15 -4.65 11.09
N ILE A 14 10.93 -5.06 10.76
CA ILE A 14 10.70 -6.00 9.66
C ILE A 14 10.57 -5.21 8.35
N ARG A 15 11.33 -5.63 7.32
CA ARG A 15 11.22 -5.09 5.96
C ARG A 15 10.62 -6.14 5.03
N VAL A 16 9.65 -5.73 4.22
CA VAL A 16 8.93 -6.60 3.28
C VAL A 16 9.03 -6.01 1.88
N VAL A 17 9.37 -6.86 0.91
CA VAL A 17 9.29 -6.53 -0.52
C VAL A 17 7.99 -7.11 -1.06
N ASP A 18 7.09 -6.23 -1.52
CA ASP A 18 5.79 -6.59 -2.08
C ASP A 18 5.86 -6.56 -3.62
N LEU A 19 5.91 -7.74 -4.22
CA LEU A 19 5.88 -7.97 -5.69
C LEU A 19 4.47 -8.34 -6.18
N SER A 20 3.48 -8.24 -5.30
CA SER A 20 2.14 -8.74 -5.58
C SER A 20 1.30 -7.73 -6.33
N ARG A 21 0.20 -8.26 -6.90
CA ARG A 21 -0.81 -7.47 -7.58
C ARG A 21 -2.23 -7.80 -7.13
N VAL A 22 -3.16 -6.94 -7.52
CA VAL A 22 -4.61 -7.14 -7.39
C VAL A 22 -5.07 -6.89 -5.95
N PHE A 23 -5.67 -7.85 -5.25
CA PHE A 23 -6.37 -7.59 -4.00
C PHE A 23 -5.73 -8.23 -2.76
N ALA A 24 -5.57 -9.55 -2.77
CA ALA A 24 -5.29 -10.31 -1.54
C ALA A 24 -3.95 -9.95 -0.90
N MET A 25 -2.87 -10.02 -1.66
CA MET A 25 -1.53 -9.77 -1.15
C MET A 25 -1.24 -8.26 -0.98
N PRO A 26 -1.75 -7.35 -1.83
CA PRO A 26 -1.69 -5.93 -1.51
C PRO A 26 -2.35 -5.61 -0.17
N PHE A 27 -3.55 -6.14 0.08
CA PHE A 27 -4.24 -5.98 1.37
C PHE A 27 -3.44 -6.55 2.54
N ALA A 28 -2.87 -7.75 2.39
CA ALA A 28 -2.00 -8.34 3.40
C ALA A 28 -0.80 -7.45 3.71
N GLY A 29 -0.13 -6.93 2.66
CA GLY A 29 0.99 -5.99 2.82
C GLY A 29 0.60 -4.70 3.52
N ALA A 30 -0.59 -4.15 3.26
CA ALA A 30 -1.08 -2.97 3.98
C ALA A 30 -1.28 -3.27 5.47
N ASN A 31 -1.81 -4.45 5.83
CA ASN A 31 -1.92 -4.85 7.24
C ASN A 31 -0.54 -5.01 7.90
N LEU A 32 0.47 -5.50 7.18
CA LEU A 32 1.85 -5.57 7.71
C LEU A 32 2.42 -4.17 7.96
N ALA A 33 2.16 -3.21 7.05
CA ALA A 33 2.55 -1.82 7.22
C ALA A 33 1.85 -1.17 8.43
N ASP A 34 0.55 -1.40 8.61
CA ASP A 34 -0.22 -0.92 9.77
C ASP A 34 0.33 -1.48 11.10
N LEU A 35 0.89 -2.69 11.07
CA LEU A 35 1.54 -3.34 12.21
C LEU A 35 3.00 -2.89 12.43
N GLY A 36 3.52 -1.97 11.59
CA GLY A 36 4.82 -1.32 11.74
C GLY A 36 5.95 -1.85 10.86
N ALA A 37 5.67 -2.75 9.92
CA ALA A 37 6.68 -3.21 8.97
C ALA A 37 7.00 -2.13 7.91
N GLU A 38 8.24 -2.04 7.47
CA GLU A 38 8.60 -1.27 6.27
C GLU A 38 8.27 -2.09 5.03
N VAL A 39 7.11 -1.81 4.41
CA VAL A 39 6.66 -2.50 3.20
C VAL A 39 6.98 -1.66 1.97
N ILE A 40 7.73 -2.24 1.04
CA ILE A 40 8.15 -1.61 -0.21
C ILE A 40 7.45 -2.32 -1.35
N LYS A 41 6.49 -1.64 -1.98
CA LYS A 41 5.83 -2.11 -3.20
C LYS A 41 6.71 -1.84 -4.41
N ILE A 42 7.04 -2.91 -5.11
CA ILE A 42 7.71 -2.84 -6.41
C ILE A 42 6.64 -2.91 -7.48
N ASP A 43 6.65 -1.94 -8.37
CA ASP A 43 5.71 -1.85 -9.49
C ASP A 43 6.48 -1.50 -10.78
N THR A 44 5.76 -1.29 -11.88
CA THR A 44 6.37 -0.95 -13.17
C THR A 44 5.74 0.29 -13.81
N CYS A 45 6.55 1.02 -14.59
CA CYS A 45 6.06 2.10 -15.46
C CYS A 45 5.32 1.57 -16.71
N GLN A 46 5.39 0.25 -16.97
CA GLN A 46 4.73 -0.35 -18.13
C GLN A 46 3.26 -0.59 -17.84
N ALA A 47 2.39 0.21 -18.48
CA ALA A 47 0.95 0.20 -18.23
C ALA A 47 0.29 -1.19 -18.27
N GLN A 48 0.73 -2.08 -19.18
CA GLN A 48 0.19 -3.44 -19.30
C GLN A 48 0.50 -4.36 -18.11
N PHE A 49 1.53 -4.05 -17.33
CA PHE A 49 1.97 -4.88 -16.20
C PHE A 49 1.83 -4.19 -14.84
N MET A 50 1.48 -2.90 -14.85
CA MET A 50 1.21 -2.09 -13.67
C MET A 50 0.22 -2.80 -12.74
N GLU A 51 0.37 -2.57 -11.44
CA GLU A 51 -0.62 -2.95 -10.44
C GLU A 51 -2.05 -2.70 -10.93
N THR A 52 -2.83 -3.78 -11.09
CA THR A 52 -4.18 -3.74 -11.67
C THR A 52 -5.12 -2.82 -10.92
N THR A 53 -4.95 -2.69 -9.60
CA THR A 53 -5.82 -1.80 -8.81
C THR A 53 -5.60 -0.32 -9.08
N ARG A 54 -4.49 0.07 -9.71
CA ARG A 54 -4.28 1.43 -10.25
C ARG A 54 -5.13 1.72 -11.47
N THR A 55 -5.53 0.68 -12.22
CA THR A 55 -6.41 0.81 -13.40
C THR A 55 -7.89 0.70 -13.04
N ILE A 56 -8.21 0.30 -11.81
CA ILE A 56 -9.58 0.37 -11.27
C ILE A 56 -9.79 1.83 -10.87
N THR A 57 -10.30 2.62 -11.81
CA THR A 57 -10.43 4.07 -11.69
C THR A 57 -11.46 4.43 -10.62
N GLY A 58 -11.02 5.22 -9.65
CA GLY A 58 -11.87 5.79 -8.61
C GLY A 58 -12.16 4.87 -7.40
N PRO A 59 -12.94 5.37 -6.42
CA PRO A 59 -13.36 6.78 -6.31
C PRO A 59 -12.14 7.71 -6.20
N PHE A 60 -12.22 8.90 -6.79
CA PHE A 60 -11.16 9.90 -6.76
C PHE A 60 -11.52 11.01 -5.77
N PRO A 61 -10.52 11.67 -5.13
CA PRO A 61 -10.76 12.91 -4.39
C PRO A 61 -11.50 13.92 -5.26
N ASP A 62 -12.54 14.55 -4.71
CA ASP A 62 -13.38 15.54 -5.39
C ASP A 62 -13.99 15.06 -6.73
N ASN A 63 -14.03 13.74 -6.95
CA ASN A 63 -14.44 13.11 -8.20
C ASN A 63 -13.58 13.50 -9.43
N GLU A 64 -12.35 13.96 -9.20
CA GLU A 64 -11.40 14.38 -10.24
C GLU A 64 -10.13 13.51 -10.19
N PRO A 65 -9.77 12.78 -11.26
CA PRO A 65 -8.59 11.91 -11.26
C PRO A 65 -7.23 12.62 -11.18
N GLY A 66 -7.18 13.91 -11.54
CA GLY A 66 -5.95 14.69 -11.62
C GLY A 66 -4.90 14.15 -12.62
N ALA A 67 -3.70 14.74 -12.59
CA ALA A 67 -2.60 14.36 -13.48
C ALA A 67 -1.95 13.01 -13.12
N LEU A 68 -2.11 12.55 -11.88
CA LEU A 68 -1.55 11.31 -11.35
C LEU A 68 -2.66 10.30 -11.03
N TRP A 69 -3.59 10.11 -11.97
CA TRP A 69 -4.79 9.30 -11.76
C TRP A 69 -4.51 7.87 -11.27
N TRP A 70 -3.37 7.29 -11.67
CA TRP A 70 -2.93 5.94 -11.26
C TRP A 70 -2.51 5.86 -9.78
N GLU A 71 -2.24 6.99 -9.12
CA GLU A 71 -1.98 7.09 -7.68
C GLU A 71 -3.22 7.49 -6.89
N GLN A 72 -4.26 8.03 -7.53
CA GLN A 72 -5.37 8.68 -6.81
C GLN A 72 -6.61 7.82 -6.65
N GLY A 73 -6.66 6.64 -7.30
CA GLY A 73 -7.79 5.72 -7.17
C GLY A 73 -7.94 5.17 -5.74
N GLY A 74 -9.12 5.32 -5.15
CA GLY A 74 -9.42 4.88 -3.79
C GLY A 74 -9.20 3.38 -3.56
N THR A 75 -9.41 2.55 -4.58
CA THR A 75 -9.10 1.11 -4.51
C THR A 75 -7.61 0.87 -4.28
N PHE A 76 -6.75 1.47 -5.10
CA PHE A 76 -5.30 1.35 -4.96
C PHE A 76 -4.82 1.87 -3.61
N GLN A 77 -5.32 3.04 -3.20
CA GLN A 77 -4.96 3.68 -1.92
C GLN A 77 -5.34 2.82 -0.72
N THR A 78 -6.52 2.23 -0.72
CA THR A 78 -6.98 1.35 0.38
C THR A 78 -6.07 0.13 0.54
N LEU A 79 -5.67 -0.48 -0.58
CA LEU A 79 -4.90 -1.72 -0.60
C LEU A 79 -3.39 -1.51 -0.44
N ASN A 80 -2.89 -0.28 -0.59
CA ASN A 80 -1.47 0.02 -0.54
C ASN A 80 -1.09 1.12 0.46
N ARG A 81 -2.03 1.53 1.33
CA ARG A 81 -1.76 2.42 2.46
C ARG A 81 -0.54 1.97 3.27
N GLY A 82 0.21 2.93 3.79
CA GLY A 82 1.39 2.69 4.62
C GLY A 82 2.63 2.14 3.87
N LYS A 83 2.49 1.73 2.61
CA LYS A 83 3.62 1.22 1.81
C LYS A 83 4.41 2.36 1.19
N ARG A 84 5.69 2.10 0.97
CA ARG A 84 6.56 2.90 0.07
C ARG A 84 6.47 2.30 -1.34
N SER A 85 6.63 3.11 -2.37
CA SER A 85 6.58 2.65 -3.77
C SER A 85 7.91 2.90 -4.47
N LEU A 86 8.33 1.95 -5.29
CA LEU A 86 9.49 2.03 -6.19
C LEU A 86 9.10 1.48 -7.57
N THR A 87 9.63 2.09 -8.63
CA THR A 87 9.33 1.78 -10.04
C THR A 87 10.59 1.69 -10.88
#